data_AF-A0A524KJQ7-F1
#
_entry.id   AF-A0A524KJQ7-F1
#
_cell.length_a   1.000
_cell.length_b   1.000
_cell.length_c   1.000
_cell.angle_alpha   90.00
_cell.angle_beta   90.00
_cell.angle_gamma   90.00
#
_symmetry.space_group_name_H-M   'P 1'
#
loop_
_entity.id
_entity.type
_entity.pdbx_description
1 polymer ?
#
loop_
_entity_poly.entity_id
_entity_poly.type
_entity_poly.pdbx_seq_one_letter_code
_entity_poly.pdbx_strand_id
1 'polypeptide(L)'
;MTTGIRNASIQVVLATLALFGAGLANAASVTYFMNQSNTEGSWPDGIDYLSVTIFDSISNPGDIEFLVTPLAPLTISAGPNFGIQAFGFNSTQVLTAANIVDPVGWSTGSGNLDGFGSYQISEDGTGDNRQNPLSFRITGILGDVLTDYAVLGAGGAQGTYAFAAHVAGMTDVNGFTSAYFGGDNSGGGPLVPVPAAVWLLGSAFGLLGAIRRKTTA
;
A
#
# COMPACT_ATOMS: atom_id res chain seq x y z
N MET A 1 -28.39 36.18 -67.52
CA MET A 1 -27.90 37.25 -66.62
C MET A 1 -28.75 37.18 -65.38
N THR A 2 -28.32 36.83 -64.18
CA THR A 2 -26.99 36.75 -63.56
C THR A 2 -27.00 35.63 -62.51
N THR A 3 -25.83 35.05 -62.32
CA THR A 3 -25.45 33.83 -61.62
C THR A 3 -25.50 33.94 -60.10
N GLY A 4 -25.68 32.81 -59.40
CA GLY A 4 -25.47 32.71 -57.95
C GLY A 4 -25.52 31.26 -57.44
N ILE A 5 -24.51 30.45 -57.75
CA ILE A 5 -24.25 29.11 -57.18
C ILE A 5 -23.47 29.27 -55.85
N ARG A 6 -23.79 28.45 -54.83
CA ARG A 6 -22.88 27.79 -53.85
C ARG A 6 -23.73 26.96 -52.88
N ASN A 7 -23.80 25.64 -53.03
CA ASN A 7 -22.88 24.63 -52.48
C ASN A 7 -22.59 24.82 -50.98
N ALA A 8 -23.09 23.93 -50.12
CA ALA A 8 -22.25 22.97 -49.40
C ALA A 8 -23.06 22.13 -48.40
N SER A 9 -22.99 20.83 -48.63
CA SER A 9 -23.43 19.71 -47.82
C SER A 9 -22.55 19.54 -46.56
N ILE A 10 -23.11 18.83 -45.57
CA ILE A 10 -22.40 17.97 -44.58
C ILE A 10 -21.57 18.71 -43.53
N GLN A 11 -21.89 18.51 -42.23
CA GLN A 11 -20.99 18.08 -41.14
C GLN A 11 -21.86 17.56 -39.98
N VAL A 12 -22.07 16.25 -39.87
CA VAL A 12 -21.20 15.24 -39.21
C VAL A 12 -21.56 15.10 -37.72
N VAL A 13 -22.22 13.98 -37.45
CA VAL A 13 -22.39 13.28 -36.18
C VAL A 13 -21.07 13.28 -35.40
N LEU A 14 -21.05 13.86 -34.19
CA LEU A 14 -19.95 13.63 -33.24
C LEU A 14 -20.44 13.76 -31.79
N ALA A 15 -21.30 12.85 -31.35
CA ALA A 15 -21.69 12.71 -29.94
C ALA A 15 -21.51 11.27 -29.41
N THR A 16 -20.79 10.42 -30.14
CA THR A 16 -20.75 8.97 -29.85
C THR A 16 -19.34 8.38 -29.97
N LEU A 17 -18.32 9.05 -29.44
CA LEU A 17 -16.96 8.50 -29.41
C LEU A 17 -16.17 8.94 -28.16
N ALA A 18 -16.71 8.67 -26.97
CA ALA A 18 -15.94 8.78 -25.72
C ALA A 18 -16.36 7.75 -24.65
N LEU A 19 -17.04 6.66 -25.03
CA LEU A 19 -17.56 5.65 -24.08
C LEU A 19 -16.86 4.29 -24.13
N PHE A 20 -15.80 4.12 -24.94
CA PHE A 20 -15.14 2.82 -25.13
C PHE A 20 -13.64 2.82 -24.84
N GLY A 21 -13.14 3.74 -24.01
CA GLY A 21 -11.70 3.83 -23.72
C GLY A 21 -11.32 4.00 -22.25
N ALA A 22 -12.26 4.09 -21.33
CA ALA A 22 -11.94 4.02 -19.90
C ALA A 22 -11.89 2.54 -19.53
N GLY A 23 -10.76 1.89 -19.82
CA GLY A 23 -10.42 0.65 -19.12
C GLY A 23 -10.52 0.99 -17.64
N LEU A 24 -11.45 0.34 -16.93
CA LEU A 24 -11.48 0.41 -15.48
C LEU A 24 -10.15 -0.17 -15.01
N ALA A 25 -9.18 0.70 -14.73
CA ALA A 25 -8.10 0.36 -13.81
C ALA A 25 -8.79 0.13 -12.47
N ASN A 26 -9.27 -1.09 -12.27
CA ASN A 26 -9.79 -1.52 -10.99
C ASN A 26 -8.56 -1.58 -10.10
N ALA A 27 -8.34 -0.56 -9.27
CA ALA A 27 -7.36 -0.65 -8.22
C ALA A 27 -7.81 -1.81 -7.32
N ALA A 28 -6.99 -2.85 -7.20
CA ALA A 28 -7.21 -3.97 -6.32
C ALA A 28 -6.49 -3.70 -4.99
N SER A 29 -6.93 -4.39 -3.95
CA SER A 29 -6.26 -4.41 -2.66
C SER A 29 -6.32 -5.80 -2.05
N VAL A 30 -5.31 -6.17 -1.28
CA VAL A 30 -5.25 -7.39 -0.46
C VAL A 30 -4.68 -7.02 0.90
N THR A 31 -5.16 -7.69 1.95
CA THR A 31 -4.67 -7.48 3.31
C THR A 31 -4.19 -8.79 3.92
N TYR A 32 -3.05 -8.71 4.60
CA TYR A 32 -2.40 -9.78 5.33
C TYR A 32 -2.24 -9.38 6.80
N PHE A 33 -2.03 -10.35 7.67
CA PHE A 33 -1.88 -10.13 9.11
C PHE A 33 -0.60 -10.76 9.64
N MET A 34 0.08 -10.03 10.54
CA MET A 34 1.20 -10.53 11.32
C MET A 34 0.71 -10.93 12.70
N ASN A 35 0.75 -12.23 12.97
CA ASN A 35 0.18 -12.79 14.19
C ASN A 35 1.14 -13.68 14.98
N GLN A 36 2.41 -13.67 14.62
CA GLN A 36 3.47 -14.36 15.34
C GLN A 36 4.42 -13.33 15.94
N SER A 37 5.02 -13.65 17.08
CA SER A 37 5.96 -12.80 17.79
C SER A 37 7.20 -13.57 18.19
N ASN A 38 8.36 -12.94 18.13
CA ASN A 38 9.59 -13.55 18.66
C ASN A 38 9.67 -13.56 20.20
N THR A 39 8.67 -12.98 20.86
CA THR A 39 8.63 -12.72 22.31
C THR A 39 7.28 -13.13 22.87
N GLU A 40 6.92 -14.39 22.62
CA GLU A 40 5.63 -15.03 22.95
C GLU A 40 5.16 -14.83 24.40
N GLY A 41 6.10 -14.72 25.35
CA GLY A 41 5.79 -14.50 26.76
C GLY A 41 5.14 -13.13 27.05
N SER A 42 5.37 -12.14 26.20
CA SER A 42 4.76 -10.80 26.27
C SER A 42 3.69 -10.60 25.21
N TRP A 43 3.88 -11.20 24.04
CA TRP A 43 3.00 -11.10 22.89
C TRP A 43 2.72 -12.50 22.34
N PRO A 44 1.68 -13.19 22.82
CA PRO A 44 1.36 -14.54 22.39
C PRO A 44 1.02 -14.65 20.90
N ASP A 45 1.39 -15.77 20.29
CA ASP A 45 1.04 -16.04 18.89
C ASP A 45 -0.47 -16.24 18.69
N GLY A 46 -0.90 -16.04 17.44
CA GLY A 46 -2.30 -16.15 17.01
C GLY A 46 -3.13 -14.88 17.20
N ILE A 47 -2.52 -13.78 17.66
CA ILE A 47 -3.13 -12.47 17.80
C ILE A 47 -2.65 -11.56 16.67
N ASP A 48 -3.55 -10.93 15.92
CA ASP A 48 -3.16 -10.01 14.84
C ASP A 48 -2.57 -8.71 15.42
N TYR A 49 -1.26 -8.53 15.26
CA TYR A 49 -0.50 -7.39 15.77
C TYR A 49 -0.32 -6.28 14.73
N LEU A 50 -0.13 -6.66 13.47
CA LEU A 50 -0.05 -5.73 12.34
C LEU A 50 -0.91 -6.23 11.18
N SER A 51 -1.38 -5.30 10.35
CA SER A 51 -1.91 -5.59 9.03
C SER A 51 -1.01 -5.02 7.94
N VAL A 52 -0.81 -5.76 6.85
CA VAL A 52 -0.15 -5.30 5.62
C VAL A 52 -1.20 -5.22 4.55
N THR A 53 -1.54 -4.02 4.10
CA THR A 53 -2.41 -3.81 2.95
C THR A 53 -1.57 -3.46 1.74
N ILE A 54 -1.68 -4.26 0.68
CA ILE A 54 -1.03 -4.04 -0.61
C ILE A 54 -2.12 -3.66 -1.61
N PHE A 55 -1.90 -2.59 -2.37
CA PHE A 55 -2.92 -2.10 -3.30
C PHE A 55 -2.30 -1.35 -4.48
N ASP A 56 -3.02 -1.29 -5.59
CA ASP A 56 -2.60 -0.49 -6.73
C ASP A 56 -2.65 1.00 -6.39
N SER A 57 -1.56 1.73 -6.67
CA SER A 57 -1.48 3.15 -6.38
C SER A 57 -2.49 3.94 -7.22
N ILE A 58 -3.30 4.76 -6.55
CA ILE A 58 -4.21 5.71 -7.19
C ILE A 58 -3.45 6.96 -7.64
N SER A 59 -2.42 7.35 -6.88
CA SER A 59 -1.67 8.59 -7.09
C SER A 59 -0.55 8.44 -8.12
N ASN A 60 0.00 7.24 -8.27
CA ASN A 60 1.07 6.89 -9.20
C ASN A 60 0.68 5.63 -9.99
N PRO A 61 -0.14 5.76 -11.05
CA PRO A 61 -0.64 4.61 -11.80
C PRO A 61 0.48 3.69 -12.29
N GLY A 62 0.37 2.39 -12.00
CA GLY A 62 1.38 1.38 -12.32
C GLY A 62 2.32 1.05 -11.16
N ASP A 63 2.26 1.78 -10.05
CA ASP A 63 2.96 1.43 -8.83
C ASP A 63 2.07 0.62 -7.87
N ILE A 64 2.71 -0.16 -7.00
CA ILE A 64 2.04 -0.88 -5.90
C ILE A 64 2.41 -0.20 -4.58
N GLU A 65 1.39 0.17 -3.81
CA GLU A 65 1.53 0.78 -2.50
C GLU A 65 1.36 -0.24 -1.38
N PHE A 66 2.16 -0.05 -0.33
CA PHE A 66 2.09 -0.79 0.93
C PHE A 66 1.64 0.14 2.03
N LEU A 67 0.75 -0.37 2.88
CA LEU A 67 0.36 0.26 4.13
C LEU A 67 0.44 -0.78 5.24
N VAL A 68 1.42 -0.61 6.13
CA VAL A 68 1.64 -1.48 7.28
C VAL A 68 1.17 -0.77 8.53
N THR A 69 0.15 -1.32 9.18
CA THR A 69 -0.57 -0.67 10.27
C THR A 69 -0.48 -1.51 11.55
N PRO A 70 0.10 -0.99 12.63
CA PRO A 70 -0.03 -1.59 13.95
C PRO A 70 -1.49 -1.62 14.42
N LEU A 71 -1.91 -2.75 14.98
CA LEU A 71 -3.29 -2.98 15.43
C LEU A 71 -3.46 -2.70 16.93
N ALA A 72 -4.70 -2.85 17.42
CA ALA A 72 -5.07 -2.59 18.82
C ALA A 72 -4.15 -3.25 19.86
N PRO A 73 -3.70 -4.51 19.69
CA PRO A 73 -2.82 -5.16 20.67
C PRO A 73 -1.45 -4.48 20.86
N LEU A 74 -0.94 -3.78 19.84
CA LEU A 74 0.30 -3.02 19.94
C LEU A 74 0.05 -1.57 20.36
N THR A 75 -0.99 -0.95 19.80
CA THR A 75 -1.27 0.49 20.02
C THR A 75 -1.72 0.79 21.45
N ILE A 76 -2.29 -0.18 22.18
CA ILE A 76 -2.59 -0.02 23.61
C ILE A 76 -1.31 0.13 24.46
N SER A 77 -0.19 -0.39 23.98
CA SER A 77 1.14 -0.31 24.60
C SER A 77 2.03 0.73 23.92
N ALA A 78 1.46 1.69 23.19
CA ALA A 78 2.24 2.70 22.48
C ALA A 78 2.89 3.69 23.47
N GLY A 79 4.22 3.81 23.42
CA GLY A 79 4.98 4.84 24.11
C GLY A 79 5.21 6.10 23.25
N PRO A 80 6.02 7.06 23.73
CA PRO A 80 6.20 8.37 23.09
C PRO A 80 6.83 8.36 21.68
N ASN A 81 7.56 7.30 21.33
CA ASN A 81 8.18 7.11 20.02
C ASN A 81 7.85 5.72 19.45
N PHE A 82 6.57 5.36 19.56
CA PHE A 82 6.03 4.08 19.10
C PHE A 82 5.92 4.05 17.57
N GLY A 83 6.38 2.96 16.97
CA GLY A 83 6.11 2.67 15.57
C GLY A 83 6.95 1.55 15.00
N ILE A 84 6.74 1.31 13.72
CA ILE A 84 7.49 0.36 12.90
C ILE A 84 8.86 0.97 12.65
N GLN A 85 9.90 0.21 12.97
CA GLN A 85 11.32 0.58 12.84
C GLN A 85 11.99 -0.15 11.66
N ALA A 86 11.54 -1.38 11.39
CA ALA A 86 11.92 -2.12 10.21
C ALA A 86 10.73 -2.94 9.71
N PHE A 87 10.67 -3.13 8.39
CA PHE A 87 9.68 -3.95 7.73
C PHE A 87 10.37 -4.79 6.67
N GLY A 88 9.97 -6.05 6.55
CA GLY A 88 10.51 -6.95 5.56
C GLY A 88 9.42 -7.74 4.88
N PHE A 89 9.69 -8.03 3.62
CA PHE A 89 8.81 -8.78 2.74
C PHE A 89 9.66 -9.61 1.77
N ASN A 90 9.02 -10.51 1.03
CA ASN A 90 9.68 -11.17 -0.10
C ASN A 90 8.84 -11.01 -1.37
N SER A 91 9.51 -11.10 -2.51
CA SER A 91 8.84 -10.97 -3.81
C SER A 91 9.31 -12.02 -4.81
N THR A 92 8.42 -12.39 -5.73
CA THR A 92 8.76 -13.15 -6.94
C THR A 92 9.47 -12.26 -7.97
N GLN A 93 9.35 -10.94 -7.83
CA GLN A 93 10.00 -9.95 -8.68
C GLN A 93 11.46 -9.72 -8.26
N VAL A 94 12.30 -9.37 -9.24
CA VAL A 94 13.67 -8.94 -8.96
C VAL A 94 13.64 -7.46 -8.61
N LEU A 95 13.78 -7.16 -7.33
CA LEU A 95 13.75 -5.79 -6.81
C LEU A 95 15.16 -5.24 -6.59
N THR A 96 15.32 -3.95 -6.84
CA THR A 96 16.49 -3.17 -6.42
C THR A 96 16.04 -2.01 -5.55
N ALA A 97 16.95 -1.36 -4.83
CA ALA A 97 16.63 -0.15 -4.05
C ALA A 97 16.03 0.98 -4.92
N ALA A 98 16.31 1.01 -6.24
CA ALA A 98 15.71 1.99 -7.14
C ALA A 98 14.22 1.75 -7.42
N ASN A 99 13.73 0.53 -7.16
CA ASN A 99 12.32 0.18 -7.30
C ASN A 99 11.50 0.53 -6.06
N ILE A 100 12.13 0.94 -4.96
CA ILE A 100 11.43 1.19 -3.70
C ILE A 100 11.48 2.69 -3.41
N VAL A 101 10.32 3.29 -3.20
CA VAL A 101 10.21 4.68 -2.74
C VAL A 101 9.88 4.65 -1.27
N ASP A 102 10.93 4.76 -0.47
CA ASP A 102 10.90 4.73 0.99
C ASP A 102 10.40 6.05 1.61
N PRO A 103 9.90 6.02 2.86
CA PRO A 103 9.70 7.23 3.65
C PRO A 103 11.02 8.01 3.84
N VAL A 104 10.89 9.30 4.16
CA VAL A 104 12.06 10.13 4.48
C VAL A 104 12.78 9.56 5.71
N GLY A 105 14.10 9.40 5.61
CA GLY A 105 14.93 8.87 6.70
C GLY A 105 14.86 7.35 6.84
N TRP A 106 14.45 6.66 5.78
CA TRP A 106 14.50 5.20 5.67
C TRP A 106 15.39 4.77 4.51
N SER A 107 15.94 3.57 4.62
CA SER A 107 16.74 2.91 3.61
C SER A 107 16.25 1.49 3.32
N THR A 108 16.42 1.09 2.07
CA THR A 108 16.15 -0.26 1.57
C THR A 108 17.42 -1.10 1.51
N GLY A 109 17.32 -2.38 1.89
CA GLY A 109 18.39 -3.35 1.75
C GLY A 109 17.89 -4.80 1.76
N SER A 110 18.85 -5.74 1.78
CA SER A 110 18.59 -7.15 2.02
C SER A 110 19.05 -7.51 3.43
N GLY A 111 18.20 -8.15 4.22
CA GLY A 111 18.48 -8.43 5.62
C GLY A 111 17.52 -9.46 6.18
N ASN A 112 17.90 -10.04 7.32
CA ASN A 112 17.06 -10.99 8.04
C ASN A 112 16.43 -10.30 9.25
N LEU A 113 15.10 -10.21 9.27
CA LEU A 113 14.33 -9.72 10.42
C LEU A 113 13.96 -10.89 11.33
N ASP A 114 14.94 -11.36 12.11
CA ASP A 114 14.78 -12.44 13.12
C ASP A 114 14.15 -13.75 12.59
N GLY A 115 14.44 -14.08 11.34
CA GLY A 115 13.96 -15.28 10.65
C GLY A 115 12.73 -15.06 9.77
N PHE A 116 12.15 -13.87 9.75
CA PHE A 116 10.84 -13.65 9.15
C PHE A 116 10.84 -13.06 7.71
N GLY A 117 11.98 -12.69 7.11
CA GLY A 117 12.02 -12.09 5.75
C GLY A 117 13.42 -11.95 5.11
N SER A 118 13.46 -11.63 3.80
CA SER A 118 14.68 -11.55 2.98
C SER A 118 14.96 -10.14 2.38
N TYR A 119 13.92 -9.38 2.00
CA TYR A 119 14.04 -7.95 1.70
C TYR A 119 13.57 -7.12 2.88
N GLN A 120 14.24 -6.00 3.13
CA GLN A 120 14.00 -5.15 4.29
C GLN A 120 14.03 -3.66 3.90
N ILE A 121 13.09 -2.91 4.45
CA ILE A 121 13.05 -1.46 4.51
C ILE A 121 13.18 -1.09 6.00
N SER A 122 14.08 -0.18 6.36
CA SER A 122 14.32 0.21 7.76
C SER A 122 14.61 1.69 7.91
N GLU A 123 14.34 2.25 9.07
CA GLU A 123 14.73 3.62 9.36
C GLU A 123 16.25 3.77 9.48
N ASP A 124 16.76 4.93 9.09
CA ASP A 124 18.14 5.32 9.27
C ASP A 124 18.35 5.86 10.70
N GLY A 125 19.36 5.37 11.40
CA GLY A 125 19.84 5.98 12.65
C GLY A 125 19.20 5.46 13.95
N THR A 126 18.75 6.39 14.81
CA THR A 126 18.51 6.15 16.26
C THR A 126 17.10 5.71 16.65
N GLY A 127 16.16 5.61 15.71
CA GLY A 127 14.77 5.30 16.04
C GLY A 127 13.78 6.44 15.90
N ASP A 128 14.23 7.62 15.46
CA ASP A 128 13.41 8.85 15.49
C ASP A 128 12.46 8.98 14.30
N ASN A 129 12.59 8.11 13.28
CA ASN A 129 11.79 8.14 12.06
C ASN A 129 10.82 6.96 11.98
N ARG A 130 10.52 6.30 13.11
CA ARG A 130 9.53 5.22 13.19
C ARG A 130 8.20 5.66 12.61
N GLN A 131 7.55 4.74 11.92
CA GLN A 131 6.31 5.02 11.21
C GLN A 131 5.13 4.30 11.85
N ASN A 132 4.00 4.98 11.96
CA ASN A 132 2.75 4.40 12.45
C ASN A 132 1.56 5.15 11.82
N PRO A 133 1.01 4.68 10.68
CA PRO A 133 1.43 3.49 9.91
C PRO A 133 2.70 3.74 9.06
N LEU A 134 3.35 2.67 8.61
CA LEU A 134 4.40 2.70 7.58
C LEU A 134 3.77 2.64 6.19
N SER A 135 4.16 3.54 5.29
CA SER A 135 3.73 3.52 3.90
C SER A 135 4.90 3.75 2.96
N PHE A 136 4.98 2.93 1.92
CA PHE A 136 5.98 3.00 0.86
C PHE A 136 5.38 2.43 -0.42
N ARG A 137 6.10 2.54 -1.55
CA ARG A 137 5.63 1.98 -2.83
C ARG A 137 6.75 1.29 -3.60
N ILE A 138 6.36 0.32 -4.41
CA ILE A 138 7.18 -0.32 -5.42
C ILE A 138 6.86 0.30 -6.78
N THR A 139 7.89 0.64 -7.53
CA THR A 139 7.80 1.32 -8.82
C THR A 139 8.72 0.71 -9.87
N GLY A 140 8.36 0.89 -11.14
CA GLY A 140 9.19 0.52 -12.28
C GLY A 140 9.28 -0.99 -12.54
N ILE A 141 8.37 -1.78 -11.96
CA ILE A 141 8.20 -3.20 -12.28
C ILE A 141 7.00 -3.32 -13.23
N LEU A 142 7.19 -3.93 -14.39
CA LEU A 142 6.12 -4.03 -15.40
C LEU A 142 5.39 -5.36 -15.26
N GLY A 143 4.08 -5.29 -15.02
CA GLY A 143 3.20 -6.46 -15.01
C GLY A 143 3.26 -7.27 -13.72
N ASP A 144 3.80 -6.68 -12.65
CA ASP A 144 3.64 -7.18 -11.30
C ASP A 144 2.17 -7.10 -10.86
N VAL A 145 1.83 -7.96 -9.91
CA VAL A 145 0.53 -8.01 -9.26
C VAL A 145 0.70 -8.05 -7.75
N LEU A 146 -0.34 -7.70 -7.00
CA LEU A 146 -0.27 -7.59 -5.53
C LEU A 146 0.26 -8.87 -4.84
N THR A 147 -0.07 -10.05 -5.37
CA THR A 147 0.37 -11.34 -4.83
C THR A 147 1.85 -11.64 -5.04
N ASP A 148 2.52 -10.92 -5.96
CA ASP A 148 3.95 -11.10 -6.21
C ASP A 148 4.82 -10.63 -5.04
N TYR A 149 4.24 -9.92 -4.07
CA TYR A 149 4.95 -9.33 -2.94
C TYR A 149 4.60 -9.96 -1.60
N ALA A 150 3.89 -11.09 -1.62
CA ALA A 150 3.54 -11.88 -0.44
C ALA A 150 4.11 -13.30 -0.58
N VAL A 151 5.42 -13.39 -0.77
CA VAL A 151 6.13 -14.68 -0.92
C VAL A 151 6.69 -15.14 0.42
N LEU A 152 6.49 -16.41 0.76
CA LEU A 152 7.06 -16.97 2.00
C LEU A 152 8.59 -16.91 1.98
N GLY A 153 9.17 -16.49 3.10
CA GLY A 153 10.62 -16.54 3.33
C GLY A 153 11.14 -17.98 3.49
N ALA A 154 12.44 -18.12 3.69
CA ALA A 154 13.08 -19.42 3.93
C ALA A 154 14.02 -19.36 5.13
N GLY A 155 14.10 -20.46 5.91
CA GLY A 155 15.13 -20.66 6.92
C GLY A 155 14.97 -19.90 8.24
N GLY A 156 13.76 -19.42 8.57
CA GLY A 156 13.47 -18.73 9.82
C GLY A 156 13.40 -19.64 11.03
N ALA A 157 14.02 -19.22 12.14
CA ALA A 157 13.97 -19.95 13.41
C ALA A 157 12.56 -19.99 14.03
N GLN A 158 11.75 -18.97 13.75
CA GLN A 158 10.36 -18.83 14.20
C GLN A 158 9.33 -19.31 13.17
N GLY A 159 9.78 -19.81 12.01
CA GLY A 159 8.95 -20.20 10.87
C GLY A 159 9.22 -19.39 9.59
N THR A 160 8.47 -19.66 8.53
CA THR A 160 8.66 -19.06 7.19
C THR A 160 7.44 -18.24 6.80
N TYR A 161 7.53 -16.92 6.91
CA TYR A 161 6.42 -15.98 6.70
C TYR A 161 6.72 -15.06 5.50
N ALA A 162 5.72 -14.45 4.87
CA ALA A 162 5.98 -13.48 3.80
C ALA A 162 6.29 -12.09 4.35
N PHE A 163 5.78 -11.74 5.52
CA PHE A 163 6.04 -10.44 6.13
C PHE A 163 6.62 -10.52 7.53
N ALA A 164 7.42 -9.50 7.82
CA ALA A 164 8.07 -9.29 9.10
C ALA A 164 8.09 -7.79 9.45
N ALA A 165 7.98 -7.45 10.72
CA ALA A 165 8.18 -6.08 11.18
C ALA A 165 8.87 -6.05 12.54
N HIS A 166 9.81 -5.14 12.71
CA HIS A 166 10.28 -4.72 14.03
C HIS A 166 9.46 -3.53 14.47
N VAL A 167 8.76 -3.65 15.59
CA VAL A 167 8.01 -2.56 16.21
C VAL A 167 8.69 -2.21 17.52
N ALA A 168 8.90 -0.90 17.74
CA ALA A 168 9.62 -0.39 18.89
C ALA A 168 8.93 0.85 19.48
N GLY A 169 9.47 1.31 20.60
CA GLY A 169 8.91 2.44 21.35
C GLY A 169 7.62 2.11 22.08
N MET A 170 7.41 0.83 22.41
CA MET A 170 6.32 0.41 23.28
C MET A 170 6.63 0.73 24.74
N THR A 171 5.59 0.96 25.54
CA THR A 171 5.70 0.89 27.00
C THR A 171 6.18 -0.49 27.42
N ASP A 172 6.94 -0.59 28.50
CA ASP A 172 7.48 -1.86 28.98
C ASP A 172 6.36 -2.91 29.19
N VAL A 173 6.44 -4.02 28.46
CA VAL A 173 5.59 -5.20 28.61
C VAL A 173 6.48 -6.38 28.98
N ASN A 174 6.48 -6.74 30.27
CA ASN A 174 7.32 -7.79 30.85
C ASN A 174 8.81 -7.68 30.49
N GLY A 175 9.36 -6.46 30.52
CA GLY A 175 10.78 -6.20 30.25
C GLY A 175 11.12 -5.95 28.77
N PHE A 176 10.13 -5.87 27.90
CA PHE A 176 10.33 -5.59 26.47
C PHE A 176 9.67 -4.27 26.06
N THR A 177 10.41 -3.46 25.29
CA THR A 177 9.94 -2.19 24.69
C THR A 177 9.92 -2.23 23.16
N SER A 178 10.31 -3.37 22.60
CA SER A 178 10.30 -3.66 21.17
C SER A 178 10.18 -5.17 20.93
N ALA A 179 9.63 -5.57 19.80
CA ALA A 179 9.56 -6.96 19.37
C ALA A 179 9.51 -7.09 17.85
N TYR A 180 9.79 -8.30 17.38
CA TYR A 180 9.61 -8.68 15.98
C TYR A 180 8.31 -9.45 15.83
N PHE A 181 7.57 -9.10 14.79
CA PHE A 181 6.30 -9.70 14.46
C PHE A 181 6.37 -10.26 13.05
N GLY A 182 5.83 -11.45 12.85
CA GLY A 182 5.78 -12.11 11.55
C GLY A 182 4.38 -12.60 11.22
N GLY A 183 4.11 -12.81 9.94
CA GLY A 183 2.91 -13.52 9.55
C GLY A 183 2.69 -13.66 8.06
N ASP A 184 1.61 -14.37 7.77
CA ASP A 184 1.00 -14.75 6.49
C ASP A 184 1.36 -16.10 5.81
N ASN A 185 1.56 -17.16 6.60
CA ASN A 185 1.69 -18.57 6.15
C ASN A 185 0.48 -19.15 5.38
N SER A 186 -0.55 -18.36 5.07
CA SER A 186 -1.85 -18.82 4.57
C SER A 186 -2.29 -18.17 3.26
N GLY A 187 -1.45 -17.35 2.63
CA GLY A 187 -1.74 -16.80 1.30
C GLY A 187 -2.87 -15.76 1.28
N GLY A 188 -2.79 -14.75 2.15
CA GLY A 188 -3.58 -13.51 2.06
C GLY A 188 -5.10 -13.59 2.21
N GLY A 189 -5.69 -12.44 2.53
CA GLY A 189 -7.14 -12.25 2.41
C GLY A 189 -7.60 -12.25 0.95
N PRO A 190 -8.93 -12.31 0.69
CA PRO A 190 -9.44 -12.21 -0.67
C PRO A 190 -9.03 -10.89 -1.32
N LEU A 191 -8.70 -10.92 -2.61
CA LEU A 191 -8.49 -9.71 -3.41
C LEU A 191 -9.80 -8.91 -3.46
N VAL A 192 -9.79 -7.69 -2.94
CA VAL A 192 -10.96 -6.79 -2.92
C VAL A 192 -10.74 -5.68 -3.95
N PRO A 193 -11.62 -5.54 -4.96
CA PRO A 193 -11.62 -4.36 -5.83
C PRO A 193 -11.94 -3.11 -5.00
N VAL A 194 -11.10 -2.08 -5.09
CA VAL A 194 -11.37 -0.78 -4.48
C VAL A 194 -12.59 -0.18 -5.20
N PRO A 195 -13.71 0.09 -4.50
CA PRO A 195 -14.93 0.53 -5.17
C PRO A 195 -14.70 1.84 -5.94
N ALA A 196 -15.28 1.92 -7.14
CA ALA A 196 -15.32 3.15 -7.94
C ALA A 196 -16.02 4.35 -7.25
N ALA A 197 -16.49 4.19 -6.00
CA ALA A 197 -17.11 5.24 -5.20
C ALA A 197 -16.17 6.42 -4.89
N VAL A 198 -14.84 6.22 -4.87
CA VAL A 198 -13.87 7.34 -4.78
C VAL A 198 -13.99 8.26 -6.02
N TRP A 199 -14.26 7.70 -7.21
CA TRP A 199 -14.52 8.47 -8.44
C TRP A 199 -15.86 9.21 -8.41
N LEU A 200 -16.89 8.64 -7.76
CA LEU A 200 -18.21 9.28 -7.61
C LEU A 200 -18.19 10.45 -6.61
N LEU A 201 -17.40 10.36 -5.53
CA LEU A 201 -17.30 11.46 -4.57
C LEU A 201 -16.61 12.69 -5.19
N GLY A 202 -15.57 12.49 -6.00
CA GLY A 202 -14.89 13.59 -6.72
C GLY A 202 -15.75 14.24 -7.81
N SER A 203 -16.52 13.45 -8.56
CA SER A 203 -17.40 13.96 -9.63
C SER A 203 -18.64 14.70 -9.09
N ALA A 204 -19.14 14.33 -7.91
CA ALA A 204 -20.26 15.02 -7.26
C ALA A 204 -19.94 16.48 -6.88
N PHE A 205 -18.70 16.78 -6.46
CA PHE A 205 -18.29 18.16 -6.17
C PHE A 205 -18.03 19.00 -7.42
N GLY A 206 -17.60 18.39 -8.54
CA GLY A 206 -17.41 19.09 -9.81
C GLY A 206 -18.72 19.60 -10.44
N LEU A 207 -19.81 18.84 -10.29
CA LEU A 207 -21.13 19.22 -10.80
C LEU A 207 -21.80 20.37 -10.00
N LEU A 208 -21.49 20.51 -8.71
CA LEU A 208 -21.99 21.62 -7.88
C LEU A 208 -21.31 22.97 -8.22
N GLY A 209 -20.09 22.96 -8.77
CA GLY A 209 -19.39 24.17 -9.22
C GLY A 209 -19.92 24.76 -10.54
N ALA A 210 -20.55 23.94 -11.39
CA ALA A 210 -21.05 24.37 -12.70
C ALA A 210 -22.42 25.09 -12.64
N ILE A 211 -23.12 25.05 -11.51
CA ILE A 211 -24.46 25.68 -11.36
C ILE A 211 -24.36 27.20 -11.08
N ARG A 212 -23.16 27.74 -10.82
CA ARG A 212 -22.99 29.16 -10.51
C ARG A 212 -22.42 29.97 -11.69
N ARG A 213 -23.26 30.26 -12.69
CA ARG A 213 -23.22 31.51 -13.49
C ARG A 213 -24.36 31.54 -14.52
N LYS A 214 -25.41 32.31 -14.21
CA LYS A 214 -25.85 33.47 -15.00
C LYS A 214 -27.09 34.09 -14.36
N THR A 215 -26.88 35.20 -13.66
CA THR A 215 -27.88 36.26 -13.59
C THR A 215 -27.11 37.57 -13.71
N THR A 216 -27.17 38.16 -14.90
CA THR A 216 -26.78 39.55 -15.15
C THR A 216 -27.88 40.16 -15.98
N ALA A 217 -28.69 41.00 -15.33
CA ALA A 217 -29.42 42.17 -15.82
C ALA A 217 -30.38 42.58 -14.70
#